data_AF-A0A0A8EA78-F1
#
_entry.id   AF-A0A0A8EA78-F1
#
_cell.length_a   1.000
_cell.length_b   1.000
_cell.length_c   1.000
_cell.angle_alpha   90.00
_cell.angle_beta   90.00
_cell.angle_gamma   90.00
#
_symmetry.space_group_name_H-M   'P 1'
#
loop_
_entity.id
_entity.type
_entity.pdbx_description
1 polymer ?
#
loop_
_entity_poly.entity_id
_entity_poly.type
_entity_poly.pdbx_seq_one_letter_code
_entity_poly.pdbx_strand_id
1 'polypeptide(L)' 'MTGCTRSELENGARLITEIGAYGPGGRVLYATRPADPHRGDWGGEIPDRLA' A
#
# COMPACT_ATOMS: atom_id res chain seq x y z
N MET A 1 -13.18 2.77 -0.67
CA MET A 1 -12.13 3.78 -0.95
C MET A 1 -10.88 3.32 -0.21
N THR A 2 -9.72 3.28 -0.87
CA THR A 2 -8.49 2.60 -0.38
C THR A 2 -7.70 3.37 0.68
N GLY A 3 -8.08 4.61 0.99
CA GLY A 3 -7.30 5.51 1.84
C GLY A 3 -6.08 6.12 1.14
N CYS A 4 -5.84 5.81 -0.14
CA CYS A 4 -4.78 6.40 -0.95
C CYS A 4 -5.36 7.38 -2.00
N THR A 5 -4.63 8.46 -2.22
CA THR A 5 -4.79 9.36 -3.36
C THR A 5 -4.28 8.71 -4.65
N ARG A 6 -4.71 9.23 -5.80
CA ARG A 6 -4.25 8.72 -7.11
C ARG A 6 -2.74 8.84 -7.31
N SER A 7 -2.14 9.94 -6.84
CA SER A 7 -0.69 10.15 -6.95
C SER A 7 0.10 9.15 -6.09
N GLU A 8 -0.43 8.74 -4.93
CA GLU A 8 0.15 7.67 -4.13
C GLU A 8 0.06 6.33 -4.87
N LEU A 9 -1.07 6.04 -5.53
CA LEU A 9 -1.19 4.81 -6.33
C LEU A 9 -0.17 4.76 -7.49
N GLU A 10 0.16 5.89 -8.11
CA GLU A 10 1.11 6.00 -9.23
C GLU A 10 2.59 5.90 -8.82
N ASN A 11 2.91 6.09 -7.53
CA ASN A 11 4.26 5.95 -6.99
C ASN A 11 4.43 4.71 -6.09
N GLY A 12 3.33 4.00 -5.82
CA GLY A 12 3.24 2.84 -4.96
C GLY A 12 2.21 3.04 -3.84
N ALA A 13 1.20 2.18 -3.78
CA ALA A 13 0.10 2.30 -2.84
C ALA A 13 0.47 1.77 -1.45
N ARG A 14 0.00 2.44 -0.40
CA ARG A 14 0.06 1.95 0.99
C ARG A 14 -1.36 1.81 1.52
N LEU A 15 -1.99 0.66 1.27
CA LEU A 15 -3.39 0.43 1.63
C LEU A 15 -3.51 0.10 3.11
N ILE A 16 -4.44 0.72 3.83
CA ILE A 16 -4.72 0.38 5.23
C ILE A 16 -5.31 -1.03 5.31
N THR A 17 -4.84 -1.81 6.27
CA THR A 17 -5.36 -3.15 6.60
C THR A 17 -5.77 -3.18 8.07
N GLU A 18 -6.99 -3.64 8.34
CA GLU A 18 -7.50 -3.78 9.72
C GLU A 18 -7.17 -5.16 10.33
N ILE A 19 -6.78 -6.12 9.48
CA ILE A 19 -6.59 -7.55 9.83
C ILE A 19 -5.18 -8.04 9.42
N GLY A 20 -4.26 -7.13 9.11
CA GLY A 20 -2.87 -7.48 8.77
C GLY A 20 -2.03 -7.84 10.02
N ALA A 21 -0.79 -8.25 9.80
CA ALA A 21 0.17 -8.61 10.85
C ALA A 21 0.43 -7.50 11.87
N TYR A 22 0.17 -6.24 11.51
CA TYR A 22 0.32 -5.08 12.40
C TYR A 22 -1.00 -4.63 13.05
N GLY A 23 -2.10 -5.36 12.83
CA GLY A 23 -3.42 -5.00 13.34
C GLY A 23 -3.97 -3.69 12.76
N PRO A 24 -4.98 -3.08 13.42
CA PRO A 24 -5.60 -1.83 12.99
C PRO A 24 -4.59 -0.71 12.72
N GLY A 25 -4.72 -0.04 11.58
CA GLY A 25 -3.79 0.99 11.12
C GLY A 25 -2.54 0.45 10.40
N GLY A 26 -2.28 -0.86 10.43
CA GLY A 26 -1.29 -1.50 9.57
C GLY A 26 -1.54 -1.19 8.10
N ARG A 27 -0.49 -1.25 7.28
CA ARG A 27 -0.60 -1.01 5.84
C ARG A 27 0.02 -2.14 5.04
N VAL A 28 -0.41 -2.30 3.80
CA VAL A 28 0.26 -3.14 2.80
C VAL A 28 0.81 -2.27 1.69
N LEU A 29 2.03 -2.56 1.25
CA LEU A 29 2.69 -1.87 0.16
C LEU A 29 2.38 -2.56 -1.17
N TYR A 30 1.98 -1.78 -2.17
CA TYR A 30 1.96 -2.20 -3.57
C TYR A 30 2.89 -1.33 -4.38
N ALA A 31 3.92 -1.92 -4.99
CA ALA A 31 4.79 -1.20 -5.92
C ALA A 31 4.12 -1.07 -7.29
N THR A 32 4.32 0.07 -7.96
CA THR A 32 3.91 0.25 -9.35
C THR A 32 4.87 -0.46 -10.30
N ARG A 33 4.32 -1.02 -11.38
CA ARG A 33 5.10 -1.52 -12.50
C ARG A 33 5.18 -0.45 -13.59
N PRO A 34 6.38 -0.03 -14.03
CA PRO A 34 6.50 0.94 -15.13
C PRO A 34 5.84 0.46 -16.42
N ALA A 35 5.86 -0.85 -16.68
CA ALA A 35 5.26 -1.47 -17.86
C ALA A 35 3.74 -1.65 -17.76
N ASP A 36 3.16 -1.58 -16.57
CA ASP A 36 1.72 -1.72 -16.33
C ASP A 36 1.32 -0.97 -15.04
N PRO A 37 1.14 0.36 -15.13
CA PRO A 37 0.90 1.21 -13.95
C PRO A 37 -0.41 0.93 -13.22
N HIS A 38 -1.34 0.20 -13.86
CA HIS A 38 -2.61 -0.18 -13.27
C HIS A 38 -2.52 -1.48 -12.46
N ARG A 39 -1.37 -2.16 -12.48
CA ARG A 39 -1.13 -3.38 -11.72
C ARG A 39 -0.10 -3.13 -10.61
N GLY A 40 -0.55 -3.32 -9.37
CA GLY A 40 0.30 -3.27 -8.18
C GLY A 40 0.92 -4.62 -7.86
N ASP A 41 2.22 -4.63 -7.55
CA ASP A 41 2.92 -5.78 -6.98
C ASP A 41 2.91 -5.75 -5.47
N TRP A 42 2.50 -6.86 -4.85
CA TRP A 42 2.52 -6.99 -3.40
C TRP A 42 3.96 -6.90 -2.88
N GLY A 43 4.23 -5.90 -2.04
CA GLY A 43 5.55 -5.61 -1.46
C GLY A 43 5.66 -5.95 0.02
N GLY A 44 4.61 -6.47 0.65
CA GLY A 44 4.60 -6.80 2.07
C GLY A 44 3.76 -5.86 2.92
N GLU A 45 3.56 -6.26 4.17
CA GLU A 45 2.90 -5.44 5.18
C GLU A 45 3.92 -4.58 5.93
N ILE A 46 3.50 -3.39 6.36
CA ILE A 46 4.30 -2.39 7.07
C ILE A 46 3.46 -1.76 8.20
N PRO A 47 4.09 -1.33 9.30
CA PRO A 47 3.40 -0.59 10.35
C PRO A 47 2.91 0.79 9.87
N ASP A 48 1.93 1.37 10.58
CA ASP A 48 1.32 2.68 10.27
C ASP A 48 2.33 3.84 10.32
N ARG A 49 3.38 3.71 11.14
CA ARG A 49 4.43 4.70 11.34
C ARG A 49 5.78 4.03 11.12
N LEU A 50 6.58 4.57 10.20
CA LEU A 50 8.03 4.36 10.23
C LEU A 50 8.49 4.97 11.56
N ALA A 51 8.86 4.13 12.51
CA ALA A 51 9.71 4.55 13.62
C ALA A 51 11.10 4.93 13.07
#